data_AF-M1AV62-F1
#
_entry.id   AF-M1AV62-F1
#
_cell.length_a   1.000
_cell.length_b   1.000
_cell.length_c   1.000
_cell.angle_alpha   90.00
_cell.angle_beta   90.00
_cell.angle_gamma   90.00
#
_symmetry.space_group_name_H-M   'P 1'
#
loop_
_entity.id
_entity.type
_entity.pdbx_description
1 polymer ?
#
loop_
_entity_poly.entity_id
_entity_poly.type
_entity_poly.pdbx_seq_one_letter_code
_entity_poly.pdbx_strand_id
1 'polypeptide(L)'
;MTVKEEDDSEILHITAWTAIGFVISASTFLVLLYFFMSTWFVWLLILLFCIGGIEGLHNCIVTLILSKFRGCGKKTLNLPLVGEVTILSLVVLTLCVGFAIFWAVNRKESYSWVGQDILGIALMITVLQLAQLPNIKVATVLLCCAFVYDIFWVFLSPAIFHDSVMISVAKGKKAGGESIPMLLRVPKLTDPYKGFDMLGFGDILFPGLLICFTYRFDEAKKKGVLNGYFLWLMIGYGIGLCITYVGLFLMNGHGQPALLYLVPCTLGTCVVLGAVRRELKDLWTNCDESKQMAEARLGSA
;
A
#
# COMPACT_ATOMS: atom_id res chain seq x y z
N MET A 1 30.30 7.47 -14.29
CA MET A 1 29.09 8.26 -14.64
C MET A 1 28.19 7.26 -15.33
N THR A 2 26.91 7.09 -14.92
CA THR A 2 25.92 6.07 -15.38
C THR A 2 25.64 4.86 -14.46
N VAL A 3 25.49 5.07 -13.14
CA VAL A 3 24.70 4.14 -12.26
C VAL A 3 23.61 4.92 -11.50
N LYS A 4 23.44 6.21 -11.83
CA LYS A 4 22.52 7.11 -11.11
C LYS A 4 21.34 7.58 -11.98
N GLU A 5 21.26 7.11 -13.23
CA GLU A 5 20.23 7.56 -14.20
C GLU A 5 19.19 6.49 -14.53
N GLU A 6 19.38 5.21 -14.14
CA GLU A 6 18.37 4.16 -14.39
C GLU A 6 17.33 4.02 -13.26
N ASP A 7 17.66 4.41 -12.02
CA ASP A 7 16.78 4.24 -10.84
C ASP A 7 15.62 5.27 -10.77
N ASP A 8 15.72 6.40 -11.47
CA ASP A 8 14.66 7.43 -11.50
C ASP A 8 13.53 7.12 -12.51
N SER A 9 13.71 6.10 -13.36
CA SER A 9 12.75 5.78 -14.45
C SER A 9 11.57 4.90 -14.02
N GLU A 10 11.68 4.22 -12.88
CA GLU A 10 10.65 3.29 -12.38
C GLU A 10 9.75 3.90 -11.28
N ILE A 11 10.03 5.14 -10.85
CA ILE A 11 9.24 5.83 -9.82
C ILE A 11 7.98 6.45 -10.44
N LEU A 12 6.81 5.93 -10.07
CA LEU A 12 5.53 6.48 -10.49
C LEU A 12 5.16 7.67 -9.60
N HIS A 13 5.39 8.87 -10.11
CA HIS A 13 4.88 10.09 -9.51
C HIS A 13 3.37 10.21 -9.69
N ILE A 14 2.64 10.16 -8.58
CA ILE A 14 1.18 10.33 -8.60
C ILE A 14 0.88 11.81 -8.86
N THR A 15 0.01 12.10 -9.83
CA THR A 15 -0.55 13.43 -10.10
C THR A 15 -1.98 13.52 -9.61
N ALA A 16 -2.53 14.73 -9.47
CA ALA A 16 -3.93 14.90 -9.05
C ALA A 16 -4.92 14.25 -10.04
N TRP A 17 -4.63 14.29 -11.34
CA TRP A 17 -5.44 13.64 -12.36
C TRP A 17 -5.39 12.11 -12.27
N THR A 18 -4.20 11.53 -12.01
CA THR A 18 -4.10 10.09 -11.82
C THR A 18 -4.79 9.64 -10.54
N ALA A 19 -4.83 10.46 -9.49
CA ALA A 19 -5.58 10.17 -8.26
C ALA A 19 -7.11 10.08 -8.50
N ILE A 20 -7.68 11.03 -9.25
CA ILE A 20 -9.11 10.99 -9.61
C ILE A 20 -9.39 9.80 -10.55
N GLY A 21 -8.55 9.63 -11.58
CA GLY A 21 -8.67 8.51 -12.52
C GLY A 21 -8.58 7.16 -11.82
N PHE A 22 -7.72 7.04 -10.81
CA PHE A 22 -7.58 5.86 -9.97
C PHE A 22 -8.88 5.52 -9.22
N VAL A 23 -9.58 6.51 -8.65
CA VAL A 23 -10.85 6.23 -7.95
C VAL A 23 -11.96 5.80 -8.90
N ILE A 24 -12.01 6.39 -10.10
CA ILE A 24 -12.98 5.99 -11.14
C ILE A 24 -12.68 4.57 -11.63
N SER A 25 -11.41 4.25 -11.91
CA SER A 25 -11.02 2.92 -12.36
C SER A 25 -11.22 1.87 -11.27
N ALA A 26 -10.88 2.17 -10.01
CA ALA A 26 -11.12 1.30 -8.87
C ALA A 26 -12.64 1.04 -8.66
N SER A 27 -13.46 2.08 -8.78
CA SER A 27 -14.93 1.95 -8.68
C SER A 27 -15.50 1.08 -9.81
N THR A 28 -15.05 1.33 -11.04
CA THR A 28 -15.46 0.54 -12.21
C THR A 28 -15.05 -0.92 -12.04
N PHE A 29 -13.80 -1.15 -11.63
CA PHE A 29 -13.28 -2.48 -11.36
C PHE A 29 -14.08 -3.19 -10.27
N LEU A 30 -14.37 -2.52 -9.15
CA LEU A 30 -15.16 -3.10 -8.06
C LEU A 30 -16.57 -3.53 -8.49
N VAL A 31 -17.24 -2.72 -9.31
CA VAL A 31 -18.55 -3.07 -9.89
C VAL A 31 -18.44 -4.26 -10.83
N LEU A 32 -17.39 -4.30 -11.67
CA LEU A 32 -17.13 -5.44 -12.52
C LEU A 32 -16.92 -6.71 -11.69
N LEU A 33 -16.15 -6.63 -10.59
CA LEU A 33 -15.99 -7.77 -9.67
C LEU A 33 -17.31 -8.21 -9.07
N TYR A 34 -18.21 -7.27 -8.75
CA TYR A 34 -19.49 -7.59 -8.11
C TYR A 34 -20.48 -8.29 -9.04
N PHE A 35 -20.48 -7.95 -10.34
CA PHE A 35 -21.37 -8.57 -11.33
C PHE A 35 -20.76 -9.80 -12.00
N PHE A 36 -19.46 -9.76 -12.32
CA PHE A 36 -18.75 -10.82 -13.04
C PHE A 36 -17.93 -11.73 -12.11
N MET A 37 -18.24 -11.74 -10.82
CA MET A 37 -17.56 -12.61 -9.85
C MET A 37 -17.75 -14.08 -10.25
N SER A 38 -16.71 -14.66 -10.83
CA SER A 38 -16.63 -16.07 -11.21
C SER A 38 -15.41 -16.70 -10.54
N THR A 39 -15.47 -18.00 -10.25
CA THR A 39 -14.35 -18.74 -9.68
C THR A 39 -13.07 -18.58 -10.51
N TRP A 40 -13.19 -18.56 -11.85
CA TRP A 40 -12.03 -18.33 -12.73
C TRP A 40 -11.40 -16.95 -12.51
N PHE A 41 -12.22 -15.94 -12.28
CA PHE A 41 -11.74 -14.58 -12.02
C PHE A 41 -11.00 -14.48 -10.68
N VAL A 42 -11.46 -15.19 -9.64
CA VAL A 42 -10.75 -15.28 -8.35
C VAL A 42 -9.38 -15.94 -8.54
N TRP A 43 -9.26 -17.00 -9.35
CA TRP A 43 -7.98 -17.60 -9.69
C TRP A 43 -7.03 -16.64 -10.42
N LEU A 44 -7.56 -15.81 -11.32
CA LEU A 44 -6.78 -14.76 -11.98
C LEU A 44 -6.22 -13.75 -10.97
N LEU A 45 -7.04 -13.32 -10.01
CA LEU A 45 -6.58 -12.42 -8.93
C LEU A 45 -5.53 -13.07 -8.04
N ILE A 46 -5.67 -14.37 -7.73
CA ILE A 46 -4.67 -15.13 -6.98
C ILE A 46 -3.35 -15.18 -7.76
N LEU A 47 -3.39 -15.41 -9.07
CA LEU A 47 -2.20 -15.43 -9.91
C LEU A 47 -1.50 -14.06 -9.91
N LEU A 48 -2.23 -12.97 -10.13
CA LEU A 48 -1.70 -11.60 -10.08
C LEU A 48 -1.09 -11.28 -8.71
N PHE A 49 -1.78 -11.67 -7.64
CA PHE A 49 -1.29 -11.51 -6.27
C PHE A 49 0.02 -12.28 -6.02
N CYS A 50 0.11 -13.53 -6.50
CA CYS A 50 1.34 -14.31 -6.40
C CYS A 50 2.49 -13.66 -7.18
N ILE A 51 2.25 -13.15 -8.39
CA ILE A 51 3.29 -12.49 -9.18
C ILE A 51 3.85 -11.28 -8.44
N GLY A 52 2.99 -10.35 -8.00
CA GLY A 52 3.45 -9.17 -7.26
C GLY A 52 4.01 -9.49 -5.88
N GLY A 53 3.49 -10.53 -5.21
CA GLY A 53 4.01 -11.00 -3.93
C GLY A 53 5.40 -11.65 -4.06
N ILE A 54 5.66 -12.41 -5.12
CA ILE A 54 6.98 -13.00 -5.42
C ILE A 54 7.99 -11.89 -5.69
N GLU A 55 7.62 -10.93 -6.54
CA GLU A 55 8.47 -9.78 -6.88
C GLU A 55 8.83 -8.98 -5.61
N GLY A 56 7.84 -8.61 -4.80
CA GLY A 56 8.09 -7.86 -3.57
C GLY A 56 8.90 -8.64 -2.55
N LEU A 57 8.63 -9.95 -2.40
CA LEU A 57 9.35 -10.79 -1.45
C LEU A 57 10.81 -10.98 -1.88
N HIS A 58 11.05 -11.16 -3.17
CA HIS A 58 12.38 -11.23 -3.76
C HIS A 58 13.17 -9.95 -3.50
N ASN A 59 12.61 -8.78 -3.83
CA ASN A 59 13.24 -7.49 -3.60
C ASN A 59 13.58 -7.26 -2.12
N CYS A 60 12.66 -7.58 -1.21
CA CYS A 60 12.88 -7.47 0.23
C CYS A 60 14.03 -8.37 0.71
N ILE A 61 14.03 -9.65 0.33
CA ILE A 61 15.04 -10.62 0.77
C ILE A 61 16.42 -10.28 0.20
N VAL A 62 16.51 -9.98 -1.10
CA VAL A 62 17.78 -9.63 -1.75
C VAL A 62 18.38 -8.38 -1.08
N THR A 63 17.56 -7.34 -0.84
CA THR A 63 18.01 -6.10 -0.19
C THR A 63 18.53 -6.35 1.22
N LEU A 64 17.84 -7.17 2.01
CA LEU A 64 18.27 -7.53 3.37
C LEU A 64 19.57 -8.35 3.36
N ILE A 65 19.71 -9.31 2.45
CA ILE A 65 20.91 -10.13 2.33
C ILE A 65 22.10 -9.26 1.91
N LEU A 66 21.95 -8.38 0.92
CA LEU A 66 23.03 -7.51 0.46
C LEU A 66 23.41 -6.47 1.50
N SER A 67 22.43 -5.94 2.25
CA SER A 67 22.68 -5.02 3.37
C SER A 67 23.53 -5.67 4.47
N LYS A 68 23.24 -6.94 4.80
CA LYS A 68 23.96 -7.68 5.86
C LYS A 68 25.26 -8.35 5.38
N PHE A 69 25.32 -8.79 4.13
CA PHE A 69 26.43 -9.53 3.53
C PHE A 69 26.88 -8.92 2.20
N ARG A 70 27.65 -7.83 2.28
CA ARG A 70 28.20 -7.09 1.12
C ARG A 70 29.04 -7.93 0.13
N GLY A 71 29.47 -9.13 0.53
CA GLY A 71 30.27 -10.04 -0.32
C GLY A 71 29.47 -10.98 -1.22
N CYS A 72 28.16 -11.16 -0.98
CA CYS A 72 27.36 -12.19 -1.65
C CYS A 72 26.92 -11.81 -3.08
N GLY A 73 26.91 -10.51 -3.41
CA GLY A 73 26.49 -9.99 -4.72
C GLY A 73 27.52 -10.11 -5.85
N LYS A 74 28.73 -10.64 -5.60
CA LYS A 74 29.85 -10.60 -6.55
C LYS A 74 29.86 -11.73 -7.60
N LYS A 75 28.94 -12.70 -7.52
CA LYS A 75 28.87 -13.82 -8.48
C LYS A 75 27.74 -13.58 -9.48
N THR A 76 28.08 -13.09 -10.67
CA THR A 76 27.17 -12.87 -11.79
C THR A 76 27.21 -14.06 -12.76
N LEU A 77 26.06 -14.41 -13.34
CA LEU A 77 25.91 -15.36 -14.43
C LEU A 77 25.29 -14.64 -15.62
N ASN A 78 25.83 -14.88 -16.81
CA ASN A 78 25.28 -14.35 -18.05
C ASN A 78 24.24 -15.32 -18.60
N LEU A 79 22.97 -14.93 -18.58
CA LEU A 79 21.87 -15.68 -19.19
C LEU A 79 21.54 -15.09 -20.56
N PRO A 80 21.43 -15.91 -21.63
CA PRO A 80 21.29 -15.44 -23.01
C PRO A 80 19.98 -14.69 -23.31
N LEU A 81 19.00 -14.70 -22.39
CA LEU A 81 17.69 -14.07 -22.56
C LEU A 81 17.41 -12.93 -21.54
N VAL A 82 18.20 -12.82 -20.46
CA VAL A 82 17.89 -11.96 -19.29
C VAL A 82 19.08 -11.04 -18.91
N GLY A 83 20.29 -11.29 -19.42
CA GLY A 83 21.49 -10.50 -19.11
C GLY A 83 22.27 -11.03 -17.89
N GLU A 84 23.06 -10.16 -17.27
CA GLU A 84 23.85 -10.48 -16.07
C GLU A 84 22.95 -10.57 -14.83
N VAL A 85 22.70 -11.78 -14.34
CA VAL A 85 21.89 -12.02 -13.13
C VAL A 85 22.79 -12.57 -12.03
N THR A 86 22.67 -12.05 -10.81
CA THR A 86 23.40 -12.58 -9.67
C THR A 86 22.85 -13.97 -9.27
N ILE A 87 23.75 -14.91 -8.94
CA ILE A 87 23.35 -16.26 -8.47
C ILE A 87 22.42 -16.14 -7.26
N LEU A 88 22.68 -15.18 -6.38
CA LEU A 88 21.85 -14.87 -5.23
C LEU A 88 20.41 -14.56 -5.64
N SER A 89 20.22 -13.66 -6.61
CA SER A 89 18.89 -13.28 -7.09
C SER A 89 18.12 -14.48 -7.64
N LEU A 90 18.77 -15.35 -8.42
CA LEU A 90 18.14 -16.55 -8.97
C LEU A 90 17.73 -17.55 -7.88
N VAL A 91 18.60 -17.78 -6.89
CA VAL A 91 18.30 -18.67 -5.76
C VAL A 91 17.15 -18.11 -4.92
N VAL A 92 17.16 -16.81 -4.61
CA VAL A 92 16.06 -16.19 -3.85
C VAL A 92 14.76 -16.24 -4.64
N LEU A 93 14.80 -15.99 -5.95
CA LEU A 93 13.61 -16.02 -6.80
C LEU A 93 12.95 -17.40 -6.81
N THR A 94 13.75 -18.47 -6.98
CA THR A 94 13.23 -19.85 -6.96
C THR A 94 12.61 -20.21 -5.61
N LEU A 95 13.19 -19.75 -4.49
CA LEU A 95 12.61 -19.91 -3.16
C LEU A 95 11.29 -19.13 -3.00
N CYS A 96 11.22 -17.89 -3.49
CA CYS A 96 10.01 -17.07 -3.45
C CYS A 96 8.86 -17.69 -4.26
N VAL A 97 9.16 -18.18 -5.47
CA VAL A 97 8.21 -18.92 -6.31
C VAL A 97 7.72 -20.17 -5.59
N GLY A 98 8.62 -20.96 -5.00
CA GLY A 98 8.26 -22.14 -4.22
C GLY A 98 7.34 -21.82 -3.04
N PHE A 99 7.63 -20.74 -2.31
CA PHE A 99 6.80 -20.26 -1.20
C PHE A 99 5.40 -19.82 -1.66
N ALA A 100 5.30 -19.06 -2.75
CA ALA A 100 4.02 -18.62 -3.30
C ALA A 100 3.16 -19.79 -3.82
N ILE A 101 3.77 -20.79 -4.47
CA ILE A 101 3.07 -22.01 -4.88
C ILE A 101 2.58 -22.79 -3.66
N PHE A 102 3.44 -22.96 -2.65
CA PHE A 102 3.07 -23.63 -1.41
C PHE A 102 1.88 -22.96 -0.73
N TRP A 103 1.88 -21.62 -0.66
CA TRP A 103 0.75 -20.86 -0.15
C TRP A 103 -0.51 -21.05 -1.02
N ALA A 104 -0.41 -20.93 -2.34
CA ALA A 104 -1.56 -21.03 -3.25
C ALA A 104 -2.26 -22.40 -3.19
N VAL A 105 -1.49 -23.49 -3.02
CA VAL A 105 -2.00 -24.85 -2.83
C VAL A 105 -2.69 -24.99 -1.46
N ASN A 106 -2.06 -24.50 -0.39
CA ASN A 106 -2.56 -24.61 0.98
C ASN A 106 -3.47 -23.44 1.40
N ARG A 107 -3.94 -22.60 0.47
CA ARG A 107 -4.66 -21.36 0.77
C ARG A 107 -5.94 -21.54 1.59
N LYS A 108 -6.56 -22.72 1.53
CA LYS A 108 -7.81 -23.05 2.24
C LYS A 108 -7.57 -23.48 3.69
N GLU A 109 -6.33 -23.76 4.05
CA GLU A 109 -5.97 -24.19 5.39
C GLU A 109 -5.97 -23.03 6.39
N SER A 110 -6.21 -23.36 7.67
CA SER A 110 -6.34 -22.36 8.74
C SER A 110 -5.07 -21.55 9.01
N TYR A 111 -3.90 -22.03 8.59
CA TYR A 111 -2.61 -21.34 8.76
C TYR A 111 -2.19 -20.53 7.53
N SER A 112 -2.96 -20.56 6.44
CA SER A 112 -2.57 -19.93 5.17
C SER A 112 -2.48 -18.40 5.24
N TRP A 113 -3.16 -17.80 6.23
CA TRP A 113 -3.15 -16.36 6.46
C TRP A 113 -1.73 -15.82 6.67
N VAL A 114 -0.84 -16.58 7.32
CA VAL A 114 0.55 -16.16 7.54
C VAL A 114 1.27 -15.98 6.21
N GLY A 115 1.11 -16.95 5.29
CA GLY A 115 1.72 -16.88 3.96
C GLY A 115 1.11 -15.76 3.12
N GLN A 116 -0.19 -15.55 3.23
CA GLN A 116 -0.89 -14.45 2.55
C GLN A 116 -0.38 -13.10 3.03
N ASP A 117 -0.28 -12.91 4.35
CA ASP A 117 0.14 -11.65 4.94
C ASP A 117 1.62 -11.36 4.63
N ILE A 118 2.50 -12.37 4.63
CA ILE A 118 3.90 -12.20 4.20
C ILE A 118 3.98 -11.72 2.75
N LEU A 119 3.28 -12.39 1.83
CA LEU A 119 3.23 -11.98 0.41
C LEU A 119 2.60 -10.60 0.23
N GLY A 120 1.52 -10.33 0.97
CA GLY A 120 0.80 -9.07 0.94
C GLY A 120 1.63 -7.90 1.47
N ILE A 121 2.34 -8.06 2.59
CA ILE A 121 3.26 -7.06 3.13
C ILE A 121 4.39 -6.78 2.14
N ALA A 122 4.97 -7.82 1.55
CA ALA A 122 6.04 -7.65 0.57
C ALA A 122 5.56 -6.88 -0.67
N LEU A 123 4.38 -7.23 -1.20
CA LEU A 123 3.71 -6.48 -2.27
C LEU A 123 3.48 -5.02 -1.87
N MET A 124 2.96 -4.75 -0.67
CA MET A 124 2.69 -3.39 -0.20
C MET A 124 3.96 -2.56 -0.06
N ILE A 125 5.06 -3.14 0.43
CA ILE A 125 6.36 -2.46 0.48
C ILE A 125 6.79 -2.03 -0.92
N THR A 126 6.69 -2.92 -1.91
CA THR A 126 7.01 -2.59 -3.31
C THR A 126 6.13 -1.48 -3.85
N VAL A 127 4.81 -1.52 -3.60
CA VAL A 127 3.91 -0.44 -4.01
C VAL A 127 4.30 0.90 -3.36
N LEU A 128 4.63 0.92 -2.07
CA LEU A 128 5.05 2.14 -1.37
C LEU A 128 6.41 2.69 -1.86
N GLN A 129 7.28 1.83 -2.40
CA GLN A 129 8.55 2.25 -2.99
C GLN A 129 8.36 2.85 -4.39
N LEU A 130 7.53 2.20 -5.22
CA LEU A 130 7.27 2.59 -6.61
C LEU A 130 6.36 3.82 -6.71
N ALA A 131 5.29 3.86 -5.92
CA ALA A 131 4.33 4.95 -5.94
C ALA A 131 4.77 6.06 -4.98
N GLN A 132 5.05 7.25 -5.51
CA GLN A 132 5.52 8.37 -4.70
C GLN A 132 4.64 9.60 -4.89
N LEU A 133 4.25 10.21 -3.77
CA LEU A 133 3.52 11.47 -3.77
C LEU A 133 4.52 12.63 -3.93
N PRO A 134 4.32 13.55 -4.89
CA PRO A 134 5.26 14.64 -5.12
C PRO A 134 5.09 15.79 -4.11
N ASN A 135 3.88 15.98 -3.57
CA ASN A 135 3.55 17.04 -2.62
C ASN A 135 2.28 16.71 -1.82
N ILE A 136 2.00 17.50 -0.78
CA ILE A 136 0.82 17.33 0.07
C ILE A 136 -0.50 17.62 -0.68
N LYS A 137 -0.50 18.41 -1.78
CA LYS A 137 -1.73 18.68 -2.55
C LYS A 137 -2.24 17.38 -3.16
N VAL A 138 -1.35 16.64 -3.84
CA VAL A 138 -1.71 15.38 -4.47
C VAL A 138 -2.10 14.36 -3.41
N ALA A 139 -1.38 14.32 -2.28
CA ALA A 139 -1.75 13.50 -1.13
C ALA A 139 -3.17 13.81 -0.64
N THR A 140 -3.50 15.09 -0.50
CA THR A 140 -4.83 15.57 -0.06
C THR A 140 -5.91 15.15 -1.04
N VAL A 141 -5.72 15.37 -2.33
CA VAL A 141 -6.69 14.97 -3.37
C VAL A 141 -6.89 13.45 -3.34
N LEU A 142 -5.81 12.67 -3.35
CA LEU A 142 -5.87 11.21 -3.32
C LEU A 142 -6.60 10.68 -2.09
N LEU A 143 -6.23 11.16 -0.89
CA LEU A 143 -6.81 10.70 0.37
C LEU A 143 -8.26 11.15 0.53
N CYS A 144 -8.62 12.35 0.10
CA CYS A 144 -10.02 12.79 0.10
C CYS A 144 -10.87 11.97 -0.89
N CYS A 145 -10.35 11.67 -2.07
CA CYS A 145 -11.05 10.80 -3.02
C CYS A 145 -11.19 9.37 -2.47
N ALA A 146 -10.15 8.81 -1.85
CA ALA A 146 -10.18 7.48 -1.22
C ALA A 146 -11.14 7.44 -0.01
N PHE A 147 -11.20 8.50 0.79
CA PHE A 147 -12.17 8.67 1.88
C PHE A 147 -13.62 8.62 1.37
N VAL A 148 -13.93 9.38 0.32
CA VAL A 148 -15.28 9.39 -0.27
C VAL A 148 -15.61 8.03 -0.90
N TYR A 149 -14.65 7.42 -1.59
CA TYR A 149 -14.78 6.09 -2.17
C TYR A 149 -15.18 5.04 -1.12
N ASP A 150 -14.48 5.02 0.01
CA ASP A 150 -14.71 4.02 1.07
C ASP A 150 -16.11 4.18 1.70
N ILE A 151 -16.51 5.41 2.02
CA ILE A 151 -17.86 5.70 2.53
C ILE A 151 -18.94 5.29 1.53
N PHE A 152 -18.75 5.65 0.25
CA PHE A 152 -19.71 5.33 -0.80
C PHE A 152 -19.89 3.81 -0.93
N TRP A 153 -18.80 3.06 -1.03
CA TRP A 153 -18.87 1.63 -1.30
C TRP A 153 -19.25 0.79 -0.07
N VAL A 154 -18.99 1.26 1.14
CA VAL A 154 -19.40 0.57 2.38
C VAL A 154 -20.85 0.90 2.77
N PHE A 155 -21.21 2.18 2.85
CA PHE A 155 -22.49 2.63 3.40
C PHE A 155 -23.55 3.01 2.36
N LEU A 156 -23.16 3.57 1.22
CA LEU A 156 -24.14 4.06 0.24
C LEU A 156 -24.51 2.99 -0.80
N SER A 157 -23.58 2.09 -1.14
CA SER A 157 -23.83 1.02 -2.10
C SER A 157 -25.00 0.08 -1.75
N PRO A 158 -25.30 -0.26 -0.47
CA PRO A 158 -26.49 -1.04 -0.12
C PRO A 158 -27.80 -0.38 -0.53
N ALA A 159 -27.87 0.95 -0.58
CA ALA A 159 -29.08 1.66 -0.99
C ALA A 159 -29.37 1.50 -2.50
N ILE A 160 -28.34 1.21 -3.31
CA ILE A 160 -28.43 1.08 -4.76
C ILE A 160 -28.46 -0.40 -5.19
N PHE A 161 -27.66 -1.24 -4.54
CA PHE A 161 -27.43 -2.64 -4.91
C PHE A 161 -28.01 -3.67 -3.93
N HIS A 162 -28.72 -3.22 -2.88
CA HIS A 162 -29.28 -4.03 -1.79
C HIS A 162 -28.27 -4.80 -0.93
N ASP A 163 -26.97 -4.74 -1.27
CA ASP A 163 -25.86 -5.33 -0.55
C ASP A 163 -24.66 -4.37 -0.57
N SER A 164 -23.85 -4.35 0.49
CA SER A 164 -22.56 -3.64 0.47
C SER A 164 -21.64 -4.33 -0.54
N VAL A 165 -21.38 -3.66 -1.66
CA VAL A 165 -20.61 -4.20 -2.79
C VAL A 165 -19.20 -4.57 -2.34
N MET A 166 -18.51 -3.67 -1.63
CA MET A 166 -17.14 -3.90 -1.13
C MET A 166 -17.06 -5.12 -0.19
N ILE A 167 -18.01 -5.27 0.73
CA ILE A 167 -18.04 -6.40 1.67
C ILE A 167 -18.35 -7.71 0.93
N SER A 168 -19.28 -7.68 -0.03
CA SER A 168 -19.69 -8.84 -0.81
C SER A 168 -18.55 -9.38 -1.68
N VAL A 169 -17.79 -8.45 -2.28
CA VAL A 169 -16.59 -8.76 -3.09
C VAL A 169 -15.44 -9.24 -2.19
N ALA A 170 -15.18 -8.60 -1.04
CA ALA A 170 -14.13 -9.04 -0.13
C ALA A 170 -14.36 -10.47 0.41
N LYS A 171 -15.62 -10.81 0.74
CA LYS A 171 -16.01 -12.12 1.27
C LYS A 171 -16.28 -13.19 0.20
N GLY A 172 -16.27 -12.85 -1.09
CA GLY A 172 -16.52 -13.85 -2.13
C GLY A 172 -17.95 -14.42 -2.13
N LYS A 173 -18.96 -13.67 -1.64
CA LYS A 173 -20.32 -14.21 -1.44
C LYS A 173 -20.91 -14.88 -2.69
N LYS A 174 -20.62 -14.32 -3.88
CA LYS A 174 -21.10 -14.84 -5.17
C LYS A 174 -20.19 -15.90 -5.81
N ALA A 175 -18.98 -16.12 -5.28
CA ALA A 175 -17.97 -17.02 -5.81
C ALA A 175 -17.73 -18.24 -4.89
N GLY A 176 -18.76 -18.69 -4.16
CA GLY A 176 -18.66 -19.86 -3.27
C GLY A 176 -17.88 -19.62 -1.98
N GLY A 177 -17.72 -18.35 -1.56
CA GLY A 177 -17.03 -17.98 -0.32
C GLY A 177 -15.51 -17.88 -0.44
N GLU A 178 -14.95 -17.99 -1.65
CA GLU A 178 -13.52 -17.72 -1.86
C GLU A 178 -13.23 -16.21 -1.77
N SER A 179 -12.56 -15.81 -0.71
CA SER A 179 -12.18 -14.41 -0.45
C SER A 179 -10.96 -13.99 -1.27
N ILE A 180 -10.97 -12.73 -1.71
CA ILE A 180 -9.89 -12.15 -2.52
C ILE A 180 -8.61 -12.03 -1.66
N PRO A 181 -7.41 -12.35 -2.18
CA PRO A 181 -6.18 -12.32 -1.39
C PRO A 181 -5.61 -10.92 -1.12
N MET A 182 -6.26 -9.86 -1.60
CA MET A 182 -5.80 -8.46 -1.50
C MET A 182 -6.19 -7.80 -0.16
N LEU A 183 -6.07 -8.55 0.91
CA LEU A 183 -6.38 -8.13 2.28
C LEU A 183 -5.46 -8.85 3.27
N LEU A 184 -5.11 -8.16 4.36
CA LEU A 184 -4.44 -8.80 5.49
C LEU A 184 -5.46 -9.52 6.36
N ARG A 185 -5.07 -10.66 6.93
CA ARG A 185 -5.94 -11.50 7.76
C ARG A 185 -5.32 -11.73 9.12
N VAL A 186 -5.99 -11.22 10.16
CA VAL A 186 -5.58 -11.49 11.55
C VAL A 186 -6.63 -12.37 12.20
N PRO A 187 -6.26 -13.52 12.80
CA PRO A 187 -7.22 -14.36 13.51
C PRO A 187 -7.77 -13.62 14.73
N LYS A 188 -9.09 -13.66 14.91
CA LYS A 188 -9.75 -13.06 16.09
C LYS A 188 -9.32 -13.80 17.35
N LEU A 189 -8.73 -13.07 18.29
CA LEU A 189 -8.20 -13.64 19.54
C LEU A 189 -9.29 -14.07 20.53
N THR A 190 -10.52 -13.56 20.40
CA THR A 190 -11.60 -13.70 21.40
C THR A 190 -12.88 -14.35 20.87
N ASP A 191 -12.91 -14.78 19.60
CA ASP A 191 -14.12 -15.31 18.95
C ASP A 191 -14.12 -16.86 18.94
N PRO A 192 -15.14 -17.54 19.54
CA PRO A 192 -15.25 -19.00 19.53
C PRO A 192 -15.28 -19.61 18.12
N TYR A 193 -15.69 -18.83 17.12
CA TYR A 193 -15.90 -19.28 15.75
C TYR A 193 -14.67 -19.11 14.84
N LYS A 194 -13.49 -18.77 15.39
CA LYS A 194 -12.22 -18.64 14.65
C LYS A 194 -12.34 -17.76 13.38
N GLY A 195 -13.05 -16.64 13.48
CA GLY A 195 -13.13 -15.66 12.40
C GLY A 195 -11.82 -14.91 12.18
N PHE A 196 -11.67 -14.27 11.02
CA PHE A 196 -10.56 -13.37 10.72
C PHE A 196 -11.06 -11.92 10.66
N ASP A 197 -10.30 -11.02 11.27
CA ASP A 197 -10.39 -9.60 10.98
C ASP A 197 -9.63 -9.31 9.69
N MET A 198 -10.27 -8.57 8.80
CA MET A 198 -9.76 -8.28 7.46
C MET A 198 -9.44 -6.79 7.35
N LEU A 199 -8.24 -6.46 6.89
CA LEU A 199 -7.82 -5.09 6.62
C LEU A 199 -7.43 -4.98 5.14
N GLY A 200 -8.02 -4.02 4.42
CA GLY A 200 -7.74 -3.84 2.99
C GLY A 200 -6.35 -3.27 2.76
N PHE A 201 -5.69 -3.65 1.67
CA PHE A 201 -4.39 -3.07 1.32
C PHE A 201 -4.49 -1.55 1.08
N GLY A 202 -5.62 -1.07 0.54
CA GLY A 202 -5.85 0.36 0.35
C GLY A 202 -5.78 1.16 1.66
N ASP A 203 -6.29 0.60 2.75
CA ASP A 203 -6.30 1.24 4.07
C ASP A 203 -4.90 1.46 4.62
N ILE A 204 -3.94 0.64 4.21
CA ILE A 204 -2.52 0.74 4.56
C ILE A 204 -1.77 1.60 3.54
N LEU A 205 -2.01 1.37 2.25
CA LEU A 205 -1.29 2.01 1.15
C LEU A 205 -1.55 3.51 1.08
N PHE A 206 -2.81 3.98 1.12
CA PHE A 206 -3.06 5.42 0.96
C PHE A 206 -2.46 6.26 2.10
N PRO A 207 -2.70 5.94 3.39
CA PRO A 207 -2.03 6.66 4.48
C PRO A 207 -0.52 6.42 4.48
N GLY A 208 -0.07 5.21 4.09
CA GLY A 208 1.34 4.85 3.96
C GLY A 208 2.09 5.74 2.97
N LEU A 209 1.50 6.04 1.80
CA LEU A 209 2.08 6.95 0.82
C LEU A 209 2.32 8.35 1.41
N LEU A 210 1.36 8.86 2.20
CA LEU A 210 1.52 10.14 2.90
C LEU A 210 2.64 10.06 3.94
N ILE A 211 2.70 9.00 4.72
CA ILE A 211 3.75 8.78 5.72
C ILE A 211 5.13 8.75 5.05
N CYS A 212 5.30 7.99 3.97
CA CYS A 212 6.53 7.92 3.17
C CYS A 212 6.93 9.29 2.61
N PHE A 213 5.97 10.06 2.09
CA PHE A 213 6.21 11.44 1.65
C PHE A 213 6.74 12.31 2.80
N THR A 214 6.09 12.28 3.97
CA THR A 214 6.53 13.09 5.11
C THR A 214 7.88 12.66 5.68
N TYR A 215 8.21 11.36 5.63
CA TYR A 215 9.52 10.86 6.01
C TYR A 215 10.63 11.45 5.12
N ARG A 216 10.42 11.45 3.79
CA ARG A 216 11.35 12.06 2.83
C ARG A 216 11.48 13.57 3.05
N PHE A 217 10.37 14.24 3.36
CA PHE A 217 10.38 15.66 3.70
C PHE A 217 11.17 15.95 4.99
N ASP A 218 10.97 15.14 6.03
CA ASP A 218 11.71 15.24 7.29
C ASP A 218 13.22 15.05 7.08
N GLU A 219 13.60 14.04 6.28
CA GLU A 219 15.00 13.78 5.95
C GLU A 219 15.62 14.95 5.15
N ALA A 220 14.91 15.47 4.14
CA ALA A 220 15.36 16.60 3.34
C ALA A 220 15.57 17.88 4.17
N LYS A 221 14.74 18.10 5.20
CA LYS A 221 14.87 19.23 6.14
C LYS A 221 15.72 18.89 7.37
N LYS A 222 16.37 17.72 7.42
CA LYS A 222 17.21 17.22 8.52
C LYS A 222 16.51 17.27 9.89
N LYS A 223 15.23 16.92 9.93
CA LYS A 223 14.44 16.90 11.16
C LYS A 223 14.73 15.63 11.96
N GLY A 224 14.84 15.78 13.29
CA GLY A 224 14.88 14.63 14.20
C GLY A 224 13.52 13.95 14.31
N VAL A 225 13.49 12.70 14.75
CA VAL A 225 12.27 11.84 14.79
C VAL A 225 11.09 12.49 15.52
N LEU A 226 11.32 13.13 16.67
CA LEU A 226 10.27 13.80 17.46
C LEU A 226 9.79 15.12 16.82
N ASN A 227 10.69 15.82 16.14
CA ASN A 227 10.42 17.12 15.51
C ASN A 227 9.93 16.96 14.06
N GLY A 228 10.01 15.76 13.50
CA GLY A 228 9.50 15.41 12.19
C GLY A 228 7.97 15.32 12.16
N TYR A 229 7.44 14.94 11.01
CA TYR A 229 6.05 14.57 10.77
C TYR A 229 5.86 13.06 10.87
N PHE A 230 6.86 12.26 10.45
CA PHE A 230 6.77 10.80 10.36
C PHE A 230 6.23 10.15 11.64
N LEU A 231 6.83 10.43 12.80
CA LEU A 231 6.40 9.83 14.06
C LEU A 231 4.95 10.19 14.41
N TRP A 232 4.55 11.45 14.23
CA TRP A 232 3.21 11.92 14.55
C TRP A 232 2.16 11.33 13.61
N LEU A 233 2.47 11.16 12.34
CA LEU A 233 1.58 10.49 11.40
C LEU A 233 1.50 8.98 11.66
N MET A 234 2.59 8.33 12.09
CA MET A 234 2.56 6.93 12.52
C MET A 234 1.66 6.75 13.75
N ILE A 235 1.75 7.66 14.74
CA ILE A 235 0.84 7.68 15.90
C ILE A 235 -0.59 7.94 15.44
N GLY A 236 -0.81 8.91 14.55
CA GLY A 236 -2.12 9.20 13.97
C GLY A 236 -2.74 8.00 13.25
N TYR A 237 -1.95 7.28 12.46
CA TYR A 237 -2.38 6.05 11.81
C TYR A 237 -2.79 4.97 12.82
N GLY A 238 -1.98 4.75 13.87
CA GLY A 238 -2.31 3.81 14.95
C GLY A 238 -3.59 4.20 15.69
N ILE A 239 -3.77 5.48 16.02
CA ILE A 239 -5.00 5.99 16.64
C ILE A 239 -6.21 5.78 15.72
N GLY A 240 -6.07 6.10 14.43
CA GLY A 240 -7.13 5.90 13.43
C GLY A 240 -7.53 4.43 13.32
N LEU A 241 -6.57 3.50 13.29
CA LEU A 241 -6.85 2.05 13.30
C LEU A 241 -7.58 1.62 14.58
N CYS A 242 -7.17 2.12 15.75
CA CYS A 242 -7.86 1.84 17.00
C CYS A 242 -9.31 2.33 16.97
N ILE A 243 -9.56 3.54 16.45
CA ILE A 243 -10.92 4.08 16.31
C ILE A 243 -11.73 3.21 15.33
N THR A 244 -11.15 2.79 14.20
CA THR A 244 -11.80 1.87 13.26
C THR A 244 -12.21 0.56 13.94
N TYR A 245 -11.33 -0.02 14.76
CA TYR A 245 -11.61 -1.25 15.50
C TYR A 245 -12.73 -1.05 16.53
N VAL A 246 -12.71 0.07 17.27
CA VAL A 246 -13.81 0.43 18.19
C VAL A 246 -15.13 0.62 17.43
N GLY A 247 -15.11 1.28 16.28
CA GLY A 247 -16.28 1.45 15.42
C GLY A 247 -16.85 0.12 14.94
N LEU A 248 -16.00 -0.82 14.54
CA LEU A 248 -16.39 -2.17 14.13
C LEU A 248 -17.05 -2.94 15.29
N PHE A 249 -16.49 -2.81 16.50
CA PHE A 249 -17.04 -3.41 17.71
C PHE A 249 -18.42 -2.83 18.07
N LEU A 250 -18.56 -1.49 18.03
CA LEU A 250 -19.81 -0.81 18.37
C LEU A 250 -20.94 -1.07 17.36
N MET A 251 -20.61 -1.22 16.07
CA MET A 251 -21.60 -1.49 15.00
C MET A 251 -21.91 -2.98 14.81
N ASN A 252 -21.67 -3.81 15.82
CA ASN A 252 -21.96 -5.26 15.83
C ASN A 252 -21.38 -6.01 14.62
N GLY A 253 -20.19 -5.62 14.15
CA GLY A 253 -19.50 -6.30 13.06
C GLY A 253 -20.01 -5.96 11.65
N HIS A 254 -20.86 -4.94 11.48
CA HIS A 254 -21.08 -4.36 10.16
C HIS A 254 -19.79 -3.71 9.64
N GLY A 255 -19.48 -3.91 8.36
CA GLY A 255 -18.26 -3.35 7.76
C GLY A 255 -18.20 -1.85 7.95
N GLN A 256 -17.02 -1.37 8.37
CA GLN A 256 -16.73 0.04 8.57
C GLN A 256 -15.82 0.53 7.45
N PRO A 257 -16.05 1.74 6.93
CA PRO A 257 -15.06 2.41 6.10
C PRO A 257 -13.86 2.79 6.98
N ALA A 258 -12.73 2.11 6.83
CA ALA A 258 -11.55 2.36 7.65
C ALA A 258 -10.94 3.74 7.36
N LEU A 259 -10.99 4.19 6.09
CA LEU A 259 -10.44 5.49 5.68
C LEU A 259 -11.22 6.65 6.29
N LEU A 260 -12.47 6.45 6.72
CA LEU A 260 -13.25 7.44 7.47
C LEU A 260 -12.51 7.93 8.72
N TYR A 261 -11.81 7.03 9.40
CA TYR A 261 -11.06 7.33 10.62
C TYR A 261 -9.58 7.58 10.34
N LEU A 262 -8.98 6.84 9.41
CA LEU A 262 -7.56 6.95 9.10
C LEU A 262 -7.19 8.28 8.45
N VAL A 263 -7.99 8.77 7.50
CA VAL A 263 -7.66 10.01 6.77
C VAL A 263 -7.64 11.23 7.69
N PRO A 264 -8.66 11.49 8.54
CA PRO A 264 -8.59 12.59 9.51
C PRO A 264 -7.42 12.47 10.48
N CYS A 265 -7.13 11.27 10.98
CA CYS A 265 -6.05 11.07 11.95
C CYS A 265 -4.64 11.17 11.33
N THR A 266 -4.48 10.95 10.02
CA THR A 266 -3.18 11.05 9.33
C THR A 266 -3.02 12.38 8.61
N LEU A 267 -3.84 12.64 7.58
CA LEU A 267 -3.82 13.87 6.81
C LEU A 267 -4.15 15.09 7.67
N GLY A 268 -5.17 14.99 8.53
CA GLY A 268 -5.54 16.06 9.44
C GLY A 268 -4.38 16.42 10.38
N THR A 269 -3.73 15.43 10.98
CA THR A 269 -2.52 15.63 11.80
C THR A 269 -1.39 16.30 11.00
N CYS A 270 -1.16 15.87 9.75
CA CYS A 270 -0.16 16.47 8.87
C CYS A 270 -0.44 17.96 8.60
N VAL A 271 -1.69 18.29 8.23
CA VAL A 271 -2.11 19.66 7.94
C VAL A 271 -2.05 20.54 9.18
N VAL A 272 -2.53 20.05 10.33
CA VAL A 272 -2.49 20.79 11.61
C VAL A 272 -1.06 21.06 12.03
N LEU A 273 -0.18 20.06 12.00
CA LEU A 273 1.24 20.26 12.32
C LEU A 273 1.91 21.22 11.34
N GLY A 274 1.62 21.09 10.05
CA GLY A 274 2.14 21.98 9.00
C GLY A 274 1.68 23.42 9.19
N ALA A 275 0.44 23.64 9.63
CA ALA A 275 -0.10 24.95 9.94
C ALA A 275 0.53 25.55 11.21
N VAL A 276 0.62 24.77 12.29
CA VAL A 276 1.24 25.21 13.57
C VAL A 276 2.72 25.56 13.38
N ARG A 277 3.45 24.75 12.60
CA ARG A 277 4.87 24.96 12.29
C ARG A 277 5.10 25.99 11.19
N ARG A 278 4.04 26.50 10.54
CA ARG A 278 4.09 27.44 9.41
C ARG A 278 4.85 26.91 8.17
N GLU A 279 4.87 25.59 8.01
CA GLU A 279 5.55 24.89 6.91
C GLU A 279 4.57 24.37 5.86
N LEU A 280 3.27 24.68 5.99
CA LEU A 280 2.25 24.20 5.07
C LEU A 280 2.56 24.59 3.62
N LYS A 281 3.11 25.79 3.38
CA LYS A 281 3.52 26.23 2.03
C LYS A 281 4.63 25.34 1.46
N ASP A 282 5.65 25.02 2.25
CA ASP A 282 6.76 24.15 1.85
C ASP A 282 6.27 22.73 1.51
N LEU A 283 5.32 22.20 2.28
CA LEU A 283 4.67 20.91 2.00
C LEU A 283 3.81 20.93 0.70
N TRP A 284 3.28 22.10 0.35
CA TRP A 284 2.39 22.35 -0.78
C TRP A 284 3.13 22.54 -2.10
N THR A 285 4.38 23.00 -2.06
CA THR A 285 5.28 23.11 -3.21
C THR A 285 6.07 21.82 -3.42
N ASN A 286 6.36 21.47 -4.68
CA ASN A 286 7.17 20.29 -4.98
C ASN A 286 8.57 20.45 -4.32
N CYS A 287 9.05 19.39 -3.66
CA CYS A 287 10.39 19.40 -3.06
C CYS A 287 11.49 19.65 -4.13
N ASP A 288 11.21 19.31 -5.38
CA ASP A 288 12.12 19.53 -6.51
C ASP A 288 12.05 20.96 -7.06
N GLU A 289 10.87 21.58 -7.11
CA GLU A 289 10.73 22.99 -7.50
C GLU A 289 11.45 23.92 -6.52
N SER A 290 11.39 23.62 -5.22
CA SER A 290 12.11 24.42 -4.21
C SER A 290 13.63 24.26 -4.28
N LYS A 291 14.15 23.07 -4.62
CA LYS A 291 15.57 22.86 -4.93
C LYS A 291 15.98 23.58 -6.22
N GLN A 292 15.23 23.42 -7.31
CA GLN A 292 15.49 24.08 -8.59
C GLN A 292 15.41 25.62 -8.48
N MET A 293 14.45 26.17 -7.73
CA MET A 293 14.34 27.61 -7.48
C MET A 293 15.46 28.13 -6.56
N ALA A 294 15.93 27.33 -5.60
CA ALA A 294 17.06 27.70 -4.75
C ALA A 294 18.38 27.71 -5.54
N GLU A 295 18.61 26.70 -6.38
CA GLU A 295 19.77 26.62 -7.27
C GLU A 295 19.74 27.73 -8.33
N ALA A 296 18.58 28.03 -8.92
CA ALA A 296 18.43 29.14 -9.87
C ALA A 296 18.71 30.52 -9.24
N ARG A 297 18.41 30.70 -7.94
CA ARG A 297 18.71 31.94 -7.21
C ARG A 297 20.19 32.05 -6.80
N LEU A 298 20.86 30.92 -6.58
CA LEU A 298 22.28 30.86 -6.26
C LEU A 298 23.17 30.94 -7.51
N GLY A 299 22.67 30.50 -8.67
CA GLY A 299 23.36 30.63 -9.96
C GLY A 299 23.17 31.99 -10.64
N SER A 300 22.33 32.87 -10.09
CA SER A 300 22.07 34.23 -10.60
C SER A 300 22.73 35.34 -9.77
N ALA A 301 23.63 35.00 -8.84
CA ALA A 301 24.40 35.93 -8.01
C ALA A 301 25.90 35.76 -8.31
#